data_AF-A0A1S3T9X6-F1
#
_entry.id   AF-A0A1S3T9X6-F1
#
_cell.length_a   1.000
_cell.length_b   1.000
_cell.length_c   1.000
_cell.angle_alpha   90.00
_cell.angle_beta   90.00
_cell.angle_gamma   90.00
#
_symmetry.space_group_name_H-M   'P 1'
#
loop_
_entity.id
_entity.type
_entity.pdbx_description
1 polymer ?
#
loop_
_entity_poly.entity_id
_entity_poly.type
_entity_poly.pdbx_seq_one_letter_code
_entity_poly.pdbx_strand_id
1 'polypeptide(L)'
;MGDECEQLLQTIFFLIPDVQDLPMTPPSAVESNFATFFTIDFMKPAHDQYVYRHANGLCVIGLAPFHAAFKDEGGITTVDFNVGKSDRSEMKVIGKQKKNAQHFESNTALCKISTKNYTYIVRCCVKGSLLEVNQQLIKQPKLLNVSLFLVLILFMRADMAHIGVPGDF
;
A
#
# COMPACT_ATOMS: atom_id res chain seq x y z
N MET A 1 18.21 -0.64 -49.97
CA MET A 1 18.75 -1.22 -48.74
C MET A 1 19.32 -0.16 -47.78
N GLY A 2 19.51 1.10 -48.20
CA GLY A 2 19.97 2.19 -47.33
C GLY A 2 18.86 2.94 -46.58
N ASP A 3 17.66 3.08 -47.17
CA ASP A 3 16.58 3.89 -46.59
C ASP A 3 15.98 3.33 -45.29
N GLU A 4 15.87 2.01 -45.14
CA GLU A 4 15.29 1.40 -43.94
C GLU A 4 16.16 1.59 -42.69
N CYS A 5 17.49 1.62 -42.84
CA CYS A 5 18.41 1.88 -41.71
C CYS A 5 18.31 3.33 -41.23
N GLU A 6 18.14 4.28 -42.14
CA GLU A 6 18.03 5.70 -41.81
C GLU A 6 16.69 6.02 -41.12
N GLN A 7 15.62 5.36 -41.56
CA GLN A 7 14.31 5.43 -40.94
C GLN A 7 14.29 4.79 -39.54
N LEU A 8 15.01 3.67 -39.36
CA LEU A 8 15.21 3.05 -38.05
C LEU A 8 16.01 3.96 -37.10
N LEU A 9 17.07 4.62 -37.59
CA LEU A 9 17.86 5.56 -36.79
C LEU A 9 17.05 6.80 -36.38
N GLN A 10 16.25 7.35 -37.29
CA GLN A 10 15.33 8.46 -36.96
C GLN A 10 14.28 8.05 -35.94
N THR A 11 13.73 6.83 -36.05
CA THR A 11 12.75 6.30 -35.10
C THR A 11 13.40 6.07 -33.73
N ILE A 12 14.61 5.48 -33.68
CA ILE A 12 15.35 5.28 -32.43
C ILE A 12 15.67 6.63 -31.77
N PHE A 13 16.10 7.63 -32.55
CA PHE A 13 16.38 8.97 -32.04
C PHE A 13 15.15 9.63 -31.41
N PHE A 14 13.96 9.44 -32.00
CA PHE A 14 12.70 9.94 -31.44
C PHE A 14 12.21 9.19 -30.20
N LEU A 15 12.67 7.96 -29.99
CA LEU A 15 12.30 7.11 -28.84
C LEU A 15 13.22 7.29 -27.63
N ILE A 16 14.37 7.96 -27.80
CA ILE A 16 15.27 8.26 -26.68
C ILE A 16 14.78 9.56 -26.04
N PRO A 17 14.35 9.53 -24.75
CA PRO A 17 14.01 10.77 -24.05
C PRO A 17 15.23 11.69 -24.01
N ASP A 18 15.01 13.00 -24.14
CA ASP A 18 16.10 13.97 -24.03
C ASP A 18 16.80 13.77 -22.67
N VAL A 19 18.14 13.82 -22.67
CA VAL A 19 18.94 13.72 -21.46
C VAL A 19 18.56 14.82 -20.47
N GLN A 20 18.08 15.97 -20.96
CA GLN A 20 17.58 17.07 -20.12
C GLN A 20 16.23 16.76 -19.45
N ASP A 21 15.46 15.81 -19.97
CA ASP A 21 14.16 15.40 -19.42
C ASP A 21 14.28 14.24 -18.41
N LEU A 22 15.49 13.70 -18.21
CA LEU A 22 15.73 12.65 -17.23
C LEU A 22 15.78 13.25 -15.81
N PRO A 23 15.12 12.62 -14.82
CA PRO A 23 15.20 13.08 -13.45
C PRO A 23 16.65 12.97 -12.93
N MET A 24 17.09 13.94 -12.13
CA MET A 24 18.45 13.98 -11.54
C MET A 24 18.82 12.69 -10.81
N THR A 25 17.83 11.99 -10.25
CA THR A 25 18.00 10.67 -9.64
C THR A 25 16.96 9.71 -10.21
N PRO A 26 17.34 8.46 -10.51
CA PRO A 26 16.37 7.47 -10.95
C PRO A 26 15.30 7.29 -9.86
N PRO A 27 14.02 7.14 -10.26
CA PRO A 27 12.96 6.88 -9.29
C PRO A 27 13.23 5.57 -8.55
N SER A 28 12.84 5.53 -7.29
CA SER A 28 12.94 4.31 -6.47
C SER A 28 12.04 3.20 -7.04
N ALA A 29 12.31 1.95 -6.66
CA ALA A 29 11.49 0.81 -7.08
C ALA A 29 10.02 0.93 -6.63
N VAL A 30 9.73 1.71 -5.57
CA VAL A 30 8.35 1.97 -5.15
C VAL A 30 7.70 2.96 -6.10
N GLU A 31 8.37 4.08 -6.40
CA GLU A 31 7.87 5.13 -7.29
C GLU A 31 7.69 4.65 -8.74
N SER A 32 8.58 3.76 -9.21
CA SER A 32 8.50 3.24 -10.58
C SER A 32 7.42 2.15 -10.75
N ASN A 33 7.22 1.30 -9.74
CA ASN A 33 6.40 0.10 -9.88
C ASN A 33 5.00 0.22 -9.28
N PHE A 34 4.76 1.22 -8.41
CA PHE A 34 3.49 1.37 -7.71
C PHE A 34 2.86 2.74 -7.97
N ALA A 35 1.56 2.72 -8.28
CA ALA A 35 0.72 3.91 -8.22
C ALA A 35 0.29 4.15 -6.76
N THR A 36 0.39 5.39 -6.29
CA THR A 36 0.02 5.76 -4.92
C THR A 36 -1.37 6.40 -4.88
N PHE A 37 -2.23 5.90 -4.01
CA PHE A 37 -3.55 6.46 -3.73
C PHE A 37 -3.63 6.83 -2.26
N PHE A 38 -4.36 7.90 -1.96
CA PHE A 38 -4.63 8.31 -0.58
C PHE A 38 -6.13 8.25 -0.31
N THR A 39 -6.47 7.72 0.86
CA THR A 39 -7.83 7.73 1.40
C THR A 39 -7.83 8.69 2.57
N ILE A 40 -8.35 9.89 2.32
CA ILE A 40 -8.38 10.98 3.31
C ILE A 40 -9.56 10.76 4.26
N ASP A 41 -9.38 11.05 5.55
CA ASP A 41 -10.43 11.01 6.57
C ASP A 41 -11.26 9.71 6.60
N PHE A 42 -10.59 8.56 6.46
CA PHE A 42 -11.31 7.30 6.30
C PHE A 42 -12.13 6.95 7.55
N MET A 43 -13.46 7.08 7.45
CA MET A 43 -14.47 6.95 8.51
C MET A 43 -14.39 8.00 9.64
N LYS A 44 -13.23 8.62 9.87
CA LYS A 44 -12.98 9.58 10.94
C LYS A 44 -12.01 10.65 10.47
N PRO A 45 -12.11 11.88 10.99
CA PRO A 45 -11.17 12.94 10.66
C PRO A 45 -9.73 12.57 11.06
N ALA A 46 -8.76 12.96 10.25
CA ALA A 46 -7.33 12.68 10.37
C ALA A 46 -6.96 11.17 10.41
N HIS A 47 -7.81 10.30 9.86
CA HIS A 47 -7.54 8.86 9.72
C HIS A 47 -7.09 8.49 8.30
N ASP A 48 -6.13 9.28 7.80
CA ASP A 48 -5.61 9.18 6.44
C ASP A 48 -4.79 7.90 6.23
N GLN A 49 -5.08 7.17 5.16
CA GLN A 49 -4.39 5.94 4.77
C GLN A 49 -3.90 6.04 3.32
N TYR A 50 -2.84 5.32 2.99
CA TYR A 50 -2.37 5.20 1.61
C TYR A 50 -2.47 3.78 1.10
N VAL A 51 -2.60 3.65 -0.21
CA VAL A 51 -2.59 2.38 -0.94
C VAL A 51 -1.59 2.49 -2.08
N TYR A 52 -0.53 1.71 -2.03
CA TYR A 52 0.36 1.47 -3.17
C TYR A 52 -0.20 0.31 -4.00
N ARG A 53 -0.47 0.55 -5.27
CA ARG A 53 -0.99 -0.44 -6.21
C ARG A 53 0.00 -0.71 -7.32
N HIS A 54 0.44 -1.95 -7.41
CA HIS A 54 1.25 -2.44 -8.52
C HIS A 54 0.35 -2.82 -9.71
N ALA A 55 0.90 -2.78 -10.93
CA ALA A 55 0.19 -3.12 -12.16
C ALA A 55 -0.36 -4.57 -12.19
N ASN A 56 0.28 -5.49 -11.49
CA ASN A 56 -0.17 -6.89 -11.34
C ASN A 56 -1.37 -7.07 -10.38
N GLY A 57 -1.92 -5.97 -9.86
CA GLY A 57 -3.04 -5.96 -8.93
C GLY A 57 -2.68 -6.25 -7.47
N LEU A 58 -1.38 -6.30 -7.13
CA LEU A 58 -0.92 -6.30 -5.74
C LEU A 58 -1.10 -4.90 -5.15
N CYS A 59 -1.82 -4.84 -4.04
CA CYS A 59 -1.92 -3.64 -3.22
C CYS A 59 -1.09 -3.79 -1.95
N VAL A 60 -0.70 -2.65 -1.41
CA VAL A 60 0.06 -2.50 -0.18
C VAL A 60 -0.54 -1.30 0.56
N ILE A 61 -0.92 -1.47 1.82
CA ILE A 61 -1.71 -0.49 2.57
C ILE A 61 -0.89 0.03 3.75
N GLY A 62 -1.05 1.30 4.11
CA GLY A 62 -0.37 1.89 5.26
C GLY A 62 -1.02 3.16 5.77
N LEU A 63 -0.48 3.69 6.86
CA LEU A 63 -0.91 4.97 7.43
C LEU A 63 -0.29 6.13 6.63
N ALA A 64 -1.08 7.11 6.23
CA ALA A 64 -0.54 8.29 5.57
C ALA A 64 0.28 9.13 6.56
N PRO A 65 1.27 9.91 6.08
CA PRO A 65 2.15 10.72 6.93
C PRO A 65 1.44 11.69 7.89
N PHE A 66 0.24 12.15 7.51
CA PHE A 66 -0.54 13.11 8.29
C PHE A 66 -1.55 12.49 9.25
N HIS A 67 -1.59 11.15 9.33
CA HIS A 67 -2.50 10.40 10.18
C HIS A 67 -2.34 10.76 11.67
N ALA A 68 -3.46 10.82 12.40
CA ALA A 68 -3.52 11.24 13.80
C ALA A 68 -2.58 10.44 14.73
N ALA A 69 -2.41 9.13 14.47
CA ALA A 69 -1.52 8.26 15.27
C ALA A 69 -0.06 8.73 15.31
N PHE A 70 0.41 9.49 14.32
CA PHE A 70 1.77 10.04 14.31
C PHE A 70 1.88 11.37 15.06
N LYS A 71 0.75 12.06 15.29
CA LYS A 71 0.70 13.34 16.00
C LYS A 71 0.60 13.17 17.52
N ASP A 72 0.25 11.98 17.98
CA ASP A 72 0.14 11.66 19.40
C ASP A 72 1.51 11.65 20.10
N GLU A 73 1.53 12.15 21.33
CA GLU A 73 2.72 12.14 22.18
C GLU A 73 3.20 10.71 22.47
N GLY A 74 4.44 10.42 22.06
CA GLY A 74 5.05 9.10 22.20
C GLY A 74 4.87 8.18 20.99
N GLY A 75 4.12 8.62 19.98
CA GLY A 75 3.91 7.90 18.73
C GLY A 75 3.26 6.53 18.93
N ILE A 76 3.46 5.65 17.96
CA ILE A 76 2.86 4.32 17.96
C ILE A 76 3.60 3.42 18.95
N THR A 77 2.85 2.88 19.93
CA THR A 77 3.39 2.03 20.99
C THR A 77 3.15 0.56 20.74
N THR A 78 2.03 0.17 20.12
CA THR A 78 1.70 -1.23 19.84
C THR A 78 0.93 -1.36 18.52
N VAL A 79 1.08 -2.54 17.90
CA VAL A 79 0.31 -2.95 16.72
C VAL A 79 -0.26 -4.33 16.99
N ASP A 80 -1.57 -4.46 16.86
CA ASP A 80 -2.32 -5.69 17.09
C ASP A 80 -3.09 -6.09 15.82
N PHE A 81 -2.75 -7.24 15.25
CA PHE A 81 -3.45 -7.81 14.08
C PHE A 81 -4.71 -8.60 14.47
N ASN A 82 -5.01 -8.73 15.76
CA ASN A 82 -6.24 -9.33 16.25
C ASN A 82 -7.40 -8.30 16.29
N VAL A 83 -8.17 -8.30 15.21
CA VAL A 83 -9.34 -7.42 15.02
C VAL A 83 -10.66 -8.09 15.43
N GLY A 84 -10.61 -9.03 16.38
CA GLY A 84 -11.78 -9.58 17.07
C GLY A 84 -12.18 -10.99 16.64
N LYS A 85 -12.51 -11.20 15.35
CA LYS A 85 -12.99 -12.51 14.85
C LYS A 85 -11.87 -13.46 14.39
N SER A 86 -10.67 -12.95 14.16
CA SER A 86 -9.52 -13.74 13.67
C SER A 86 -8.24 -12.94 13.83
N ASP A 87 -7.16 -13.62 14.18
CA ASP A 87 -5.83 -13.04 14.07
C ASP A 87 -5.39 -13.07 12.60
N ARG A 88 -5.06 -11.91 12.04
CA ARG A 88 -4.59 -11.79 10.66
C ARG A 88 -3.14 -12.23 10.50
N SER A 89 -2.39 -12.33 11.59
CA SER A 89 -0.99 -12.75 11.58
C SER A 89 -0.78 -14.24 11.32
N GLU A 90 -1.77 -15.06 11.67
CA GLU A 90 -1.73 -16.52 11.47
C GLU A 90 -2.16 -16.93 10.05
N MET A 91 -2.67 -15.99 9.25
CA MET A 91 -3.13 -16.26 7.90
C MET A 91 -1.96 -16.45 6.95
N LYS A 92 -1.70 -17.71 6.60
CA LYS A 92 -0.74 -18.09 5.57
C LYS A 92 -1.47 -18.62 4.33
N VAL A 93 -1.40 -17.88 3.24
CA VAL A 93 -1.94 -18.30 1.95
C VAL A 93 -0.97 -19.26 1.27
N ILE A 94 -1.44 -20.45 0.90
CA ILE A 94 -0.59 -21.51 0.33
C ILE A 94 -1.06 -21.90 -1.08
N GLY A 95 -0.09 -22.08 -1.98
CA GLY A 95 -0.27 -22.65 -3.32
C GLY A 95 -0.78 -21.67 -4.38
N LYS A 96 -0.68 -22.08 -5.66
CA LYS A 96 -1.08 -21.29 -6.84
C LYS A 96 -2.55 -20.86 -6.82
N GLN A 97 -3.42 -21.66 -6.20
CA GLN A 97 -4.85 -21.36 -6.05
C GLN A 97 -5.16 -20.47 -4.84
N LYS A 98 -4.16 -20.03 -4.07
CA LYS A 98 -4.34 -19.19 -2.87
C LYS A 98 -5.37 -19.77 -1.90
N LYS A 99 -5.30 -21.09 -1.67
CA LYS A 99 -6.22 -21.77 -0.77
C LYS A 99 -6.06 -21.15 0.63
N ASN A 100 -7.18 -20.87 1.30
CA ASN A 100 -7.29 -20.18 2.59
C ASN A 100 -7.09 -18.65 2.58
N ALA A 101 -7.00 -18.01 1.42
CA ALA A 101 -6.99 -16.55 1.37
C ALA A 101 -8.35 -15.98 1.79
N GLN A 102 -8.34 -15.13 2.82
CA GLN A 102 -9.57 -14.49 3.29
C GLN A 102 -9.88 -13.28 2.42
N HIS A 103 -11.12 -13.17 1.98
CA HIS A 103 -11.62 -12.03 1.24
C HIS A 103 -12.01 -10.90 2.22
N PHE A 104 -11.51 -9.70 1.95
CA PHE A 104 -11.78 -8.49 2.71
C PHE A 104 -12.54 -7.48 1.83
N GLU A 105 -13.51 -6.85 2.45
CA GLU A 105 -14.16 -5.64 1.94
C GLU A 105 -13.34 -4.40 2.29
N SER A 106 -13.55 -3.29 1.58
CA SER A 106 -12.80 -2.03 1.77
C SER A 106 -12.86 -1.49 3.22
N ASN A 107 -13.94 -1.74 3.95
CA ASN A 107 -14.11 -1.30 5.33
C ASN A 107 -13.59 -2.30 6.37
N THR A 108 -13.06 -3.46 5.95
CA THR A 108 -12.58 -4.52 6.86
C THR A 108 -11.42 -3.99 7.69
N ALA A 109 -11.47 -4.21 9.00
CA ALA A 109 -10.37 -3.88 9.90
C ALA A 109 -9.19 -4.83 9.68
N LEU A 110 -7.99 -4.28 9.58
CA LEU A 110 -6.75 -5.02 9.33
C LEU A 110 -5.96 -5.22 10.61
N CYS A 111 -5.74 -4.13 11.33
CA CYS A 111 -5.04 -4.11 12.60
C CYS A 111 -5.52 -2.92 13.44
N LYS A 112 -5.21 -2.99 14.73
CA LYS A 112 -5.33 -1.89 15.68
C LYS A 112 -3.94 -1.36 15.98
N ILE A 113 -3.81 -0.05 15.97
CA ILE A 113 -2.59 0.65 16.34
C ILE A 113 -2.92 1.43 17.59
N SER A 114 -2.21 1.16 18.68
CA SER A 114 -2.38 1.93 19.90
C SER A 114 -1.20 2.85 20.11
N THR A 115 -1.53 4.09 20.46
CA THR A 115 -0.63 5.08 21.00
C THR A 115 -0.79 5.09 22.52
N LYS A 116 -0.10 6.00 23.20
CA LYS A 116 -0.20 6.16 24.66
C LYS A 116 -1.64 6.42 25.13
N ASN A 117 -2.41 7.16 24.34
CA ASN A 117 -3.72 7.67 24.75
C ASN A 117 -4.89 7.10 23.93
N TYR A 118 -4.65 6.74 22.68
CA TYR A 118 -5.71 6.40 21.73
C TYR A 118 -5.43 5.08 21.01
N THR A 119 -6.48 4.50 20.44
CA THR A 119 -6.38 3.34 19.56
C THR A 119 -7.06 3.63 18.24
N TYR A 120 -6.33 3.35 17.17
CA TYR A 120 -6.70 3.59 15.78
C TYR A 120 -6.93 2.25 15.09
N ILE A 121 -7.93 2.17 14.22
CA ILE A 121 -8.22 0.97 13.44
C ILE A 121 -7.81 1.23 12.00
N VAL A 122 -6.83 0.50 11.51
CA VAL A 122 -6.44 0.53 10.09
C VAL A 122 -7.35 -0.40 9.32
N ARG A 123 -7.78 0.05 8.13
CA ARG A 123 -8.78 -0.64 7.33
C ARG A 123 -8.29 -0.86 5.91
N CYS A 124 -8.94 -1.79 5.24
CA CYS A 124 -8.51 -2.33 3.97
C CYS A 124 -8.42 -1.30 2.84
N CYS A 125 -9.30 -0.31 2.82
CA CYS A 125 -9.49 0.70 1.76
C CYS A 125 -9.87 0.13 0.38
N VAL A 126 -9.48 -1.10 0.06
CA VAL A 126 -9.77 -1.80 -1.19
C VAL A 126 -10.33 -3.19 -0.94
N LYS A 127 -11.14 -3.71 -1.86
CA LYS A 127 -11.60 -5.09 -1.83
C LYS A 127 -10.53 -6.04 -2.35
N GLY A 128 -10.39 -7.22 -1.75
CA GLY A 128 -9.50 -8.25 -2.25
C GLY A 128 -9.14 -9.31 -1.22
N SER A 129 -8.14 -10.13 -1.52
CA SER A 129 -7.72 -11.22 -0.63
C SER A 129 -6.40 -10.93 0.08
N LEU A 130 -6.39 -11.02 1.41
CA LEU A 130 -5.18 -10.89 2.23
C LEU A 130 -4.22 -12.07 1.98
N LEU A 131 -2.97 -11.79 1.61
CA LEU A 131 -1.91 -12.79 1.43
C LEU A 131 -0.88 -12.85 2.57
N GLU A 132 -0.49 -11.71 3.15
CA GLU A 132 0.56 -11.63 4.18
C GLU A 132 0.30 -10.43 5.10
N VAL A 133 0.85 -10.43 6.32
CA VAL A 133 0.96 -9.25 7.18
C VAL A 133 2.41 -9.06 7.62
N ASN A 134 2.83 -7.82 7.88
CA ASN A 134 4.15 -7.56 8.45
C ASN A 134 4.21 -7.89 9.95
N GLN A 135 4.50 -9.14 10.29
CA GLN A 135 4.58 -9.60 11.68
C GLN A 135 5.69 -8.91 12.50
N GLN A 136 6.67 -8.27 11.86
CA GLN A 136 7.71 -7.52 12.58
C GLN A 136 7.13 -6.34 13.36
N LEU A 137 5.98 -5.82 12.94
CA LEU A 137 5.27 -4.75 13.62
C LEU A 137 4.79 -5.11 15.02
N ILE A 138 4.50 -6.39 15.25
CA ILE A 138 4.10 -6.89 16.57
C ILE A 138 5.30 -6.82 17.53
N LYS A 139 6.50 -7.16 17.02
CA LYS A 139 7.74 -7.19 17.80
C LYS A 139 8.36 -5.80 17.97
N GLN A 140 8.24 -4.96 16.95
CA GLN A 140 8.90 -3.65 16.85
C GLN A 140 7.93 -2.59 16.28
N PRO A 141 6.95 -2.13 17.07
CA PRO A 141 5.96 -1.14 16.63
C PRO A 141 6.58 0.23 16.30
N LYS A 142 7.74 0.54 16.91
CA LYS A 142 8.50 1.78 16.65
C LYS A 142 8.95 1.96 15.21
N LEU A 143 8.99 0.87 14.43
CA LEU A 143 9.31 0.93 13.01
C LEU A 143 8.36 1.87 12.25
N LEU A 144 7.08 1.94 12.65
CA LEU A 144 6.10 2.87 12.06
C LEU A 144 6.46 4.34 12.27
N ASN A 145 7.17 4.67 13.35
CA ASN A 145 7.51 6.07 13.66
C ASN A 145 8.72 6.57 12.86
N VAL A 146 9.67 5.67 12.54
CA VAL A 146 10.94 6.04 11.89
C VAL A 146 10.80 6.05 10.37
N SER A 147 10.06 5.08 9.84
CA SER A 147 9.77 5.01 8.41
C SER A 147 8.36 5.52 8.20
N LEU A 148 8.22 6.73 7.67
CA LEU A 148 6.97 7.28 7.14
C LEU A 148 6.24 6.30 6.18
N PHE A 149 6.99 5.33 5.66
CA PHE A 149 6.58 4.31 4.72
C PHE A 149 6.23 2.98 5.36
N LEU A 150 6.17 2.86 6.70
CA LEU A 150 6.11 1.52 7.27
C LEU A 150 4.77 0.86 6.98
N VAL A 151 4.92 -0.10 6.10
CA VAL A 151 3.90 -0.79 5.38
C VAL A 151 3.21 -1.80 6.30
N LEU A 152 1.88 -1.72 6.43
CA LEU A 152 1.11 -2.92 6.72
C LEU A 152 1.11 -3.73 5.44
N ILE A 153 2.13 -4.56 5.25
CA ILE A 153 2.29 -5.34 4.02
C ILE A 153 1.15 -6.33 4.00
N LEU A 154 0.04 -5.90 3.40
CA LEU A 154 -1.13 -6.68 3.10
C LEU A 154 -1.09 -6.80 1.61
N PHE A 155 -0.36 -7.80 1.13
CA PHE A 155 -0.44 -8.13 -0.27
C PHE A 155 -1.89 -8.52 -0.53
N MET A 156 -2.62 -7.65 -1.21
CA MET A 156 -3.98 -7.93 -1.62
C MET A 156 -4.00 -8.03 -3.12
N ARG A 157 -4.53 -9.14 -3.63
CA ARG A 157 -4.94 -9.15 -5.04
C ARG A 157 -6.30 -8.48 -5.08
N ALA A 158 -6.34 -7.25 -5.57
CA ALA A 158 -7.60 -6.53 -5.74
C ALA A 158 -8.44 -7.29 -6.77
N ASP A 159 -9.69 -7.58 -6.44
CA ASP A 159 -10.65 -8.03 -7.46
C ASP A 159 -10.95 -6.84 -8.36
N MET A 160 -10.76 -7.02 -9.67
CA MET A 160 -10.79 -5.95 -10.68
C MET A 160 -12.17 -5.31 -10.91
N ALA A 161 -13.16 -5.59 -10.05
CA ALA A 161 -14.54 -5.11 -10.19
C ALA A 161 -14.78 -3.83 -9.37
N HIS A 162 -14.20 -2.71 -9.78
CA HIS A 162 -14.31 -1.37 -9.15
C HIS A 162 -13.34 -1.10 -7.99
N ILE A 163 -12.20 -0.48 -8.32
CA ILE A 163 -11.61 0.53 -7.43
C ILE A 163 -12.54 1.72 -7.58
N GLY A 164 -13.39 1.94 -6.57
CA GLY A 164 -14.26 3.11 -6.53
C GLY A 164 -13.42 4.36 -6.77
N VAL A 165 -13.82 5.11 -7.80
CA VAL A 165 -13.49 6.53 -7.88
C VAL A 165 -13.90 7.20 -6.56
N PRO A 166 -13.14 8.18 -6.04
CA PRO A 166 -13.54 8.90 -4.85
C PRO A 166 -14.84 9.66 -5.16
N GLY A 167 -15.96 9.19 -4.64
CA GLY A 167 -17.27 9.76 -4.97
C GLY A 167 -18.49 8.99 -4.47
N ASP A 168 -18.38 7.69 -4.20
CA ASP A 168 -19.53 6.90 -3.75
C ASP A 168 -19.45 6.62 -2.24
N PHE A 169 -19.90 7.59 -1.44
CA PHE A 169 -20.31 7.43 -0.04
C PHE A 169 -21.81 7.64 0.10
#